data_AF-G9NSC8-F1
#
_entry.id   AF-G9NSC8-F1
#
_cell.length_a   1.000
_cell.length_b   1.000
_cell.length_c   1.000
_cell.angle_alpha   90.00
_cell.angle_beta   90.00
_cell.angle_gamma   90.00
#
_symmetry.space_group_name_H-M   'P 1'
#
loop_
_entity.id
_entity.type
_entity.pdbx_description
1 polymer ?
#
loop_
_entity_poly.entity_id
_entity_poly.type
_entity_poly.pdbx_seq_one_letter_code
_entity_poly.pdbx_strand_id
1 'polypeptide(L)'
;CGVCEIKPGKYKCSRCRLPYCSVPCSKTHQQNHPPDAPKQEKPADQTPNAPPPPAAAAAPIDPSNPFSALATSDKLQLLFKKYPNLPNQLLEIHNATQPPPESPDAASKAIPASLMKGLPANSYHNGVKGQWNHDIGIKNGKAALRRARKASGEDGEAIREYTELILHIMNQTNDRNDAVAYVQRQIAEQDTALIERL
;
A
#
# COMPACT_ATOMS: atom_id res chain seq x y z
N CYS A 1 3.80 41.23 21.03
CA CYS A 1 2.95 40.89 19.87
C CYS A 1 3.68 41.43 18.66
N GLY A 2 4.15 40.59 17.74
CA GLY A 2 4.88 41.03 16.54
C GLY A 2 4.01 41.70 15.47
N VAL A 3 2.78 42.11 15.82
CA VAL A 3 1.83 42.77 14.90
C VAL A 3 1.50 44.18 15.38
N CYS A 4 1.21 44.36 16.67
CA CYS A 4 0.86 45.66 17.23
C CYS A 4 1.88 46.20 18.23
N GLU A 5 2.86 45.39 18.66
CA GLU A 5 3.93 45.72 19.62
C GLU A 5 3.52 46.25 21.00
N ILE A 6 2.24 46.58 21.23
CA ILE A 6 1.72 47.17 22.47
C ILE A 6 1.55 46.15 23.59
N LYS A 7 1.20 44.90 23.25
CA LYS A 7 0.89 43.84 24.24
C LYS A 7 1.81 42.63 24.06
N PRO A 8 2.15 41.90 25.14
CA PRO A 8 2.85 40.62 25.01
C PRO A 8 2.03 39.66 24.15
N GLY A 9 2.71 38.86 23.32
CA GLY A 9 2.02 37.90 22.44
C GLY A 9 1.54 36.68 23.23
N LYS A 10 0.23 36.46 23.29
CA LYS A 10 -0.39 35.34 24.01
C LYS A 10 -0.45 34.06 23.18
N TYR A 11 -0.50 34.19 21.86
CA TYR A 11 -0.68 33.08 20.91
C TYR A 11 0.36 33.15 19.79
N LYS A 12 0.59 32.05 19.06
CA LYS A 12 1.60 31.96 17.99
C LYS A 12 0.95 31.50 16.68
N CYS A 13 1.38 32.07 15.55
CA CYS A 13 0.92 31.64 14.23
C CYS A 13 1.48 30.25 13.86
N SER A 14 0.68 29.36 13.29
CA SER A 14 1.14 28.01 12.88
C SER A 14 2.07 28.02 11.66
N ARG A 15 2.01 29.06 10.82
CA ARG A 15 2.80 29.15 9.58
C ARG A 15 4.20 29.74 9.80
N CYS A 16 4.31 30.83 10.56
CA CYS A 16 5.59 31.54 10.77
C CYS A 16 6.01 31.64 12.24
N ARG A 17 5.24 31.08 13.17
CA ARG A 17 5.48 31.13 14.64
C ARG A 17 5.54 32.54 15.24
N LEU A 18 5.14 33.59 14.51
CA LEU A 18 5.09 34.96 15.01
C LEU A 18 4.08 35.09 16.17
N PRO A 19 4.46 35.67 17.32
CA PRO A 19 3.59 35.78 18.48
C PRO A 19 2.61 36.97 18.37
N TYR A 20 1.31 36.74 18.49
CA TYR A 20 0.25 37.76 18.44
C TYR A 20 -0.56 37.85 19.75
N CYS A 21 -1.14 39.01 20.05
CA CYS A 21 -1.87 39.22 21.31
C CYS A 21 -3.37 38.87 21.24
N SER A 22 -4.00 38.96 20.08
CA SER A 22 -5.44 38.76 19.92
C SER A 22 -5.84 38.43 18.48
N VAL A 23 -7.07 37.95 18.29
CA VAL A 23 -7.66 37.60 16.98
C VAL A 23 -7.53 38.72 15.91
N PRO A 24 -7.75 40.02 16.20
CA PRO A 24 -7.54 41.07 15.19
C PRO A 24 -6.08 41.12 14.70
N CYS A 25 -5.10 40.98 15.59
CA CYS A 25 -3.69 40.89 15.19
C CYS A 25 -3.39 39.62 14.37
N SER A 26 -4.09 38.52 14.62
CA SER A 26 -3.96 37.30 13.80
C SER A 26 -4.48 37.52 12.38
N LYS A 27 -5.64 38.20 12.22
CA LYS A 27 -6.20 38.52 10.90
C LYS A 27 -5.31 39.48 10.10
N THR A 28 -4.82 40.56 10.72
CA THR A 28 -3.88 41.50 10.08
C THR A 28 -2.59 40.80 9.65
N HIS A 29 -2.10 39.87 10.48
CA HIS A 29 -0.92 39.07 10.18
C HIS A 29 -1.14 38.08 9.02
N GLN A 30 -2.30 37.41 8.95
CA GLN A 30 -2.62 36.49 7.85
C GLN A 30 -2.78 37.22 6.50
N GLN A 31 -3.32 38.44 6.52
CA GLN A 31 -3.52 39.25 5.30
C GLN A 31 -2.21 39.79 4.71
N ASN A 32 -1.23 40.09 5.56
CA ASN A 32 0.10 40.57 5.15
C ASN A 32 1.17 39.48 5.32
N HIS A 33 0.76 38.20 5.29
CA HIS A 33 1.71 37.11 5.44
C HIS A 33 2.65 37.13 4.22
N PRO A 34 3.98 37.19 4.42
CA PRO A 34 4.91 37.09 3.30
C PRO A 34 4.64 35.81 2.51
N PRO A 35 4.73 35.83 1.16
CA PRO A 35 4.67 34.61 0.35
C PRO A 35 5.69 33.59 0.85
N ASP A 36 5.33 32.31 0.85
CA ASP A 36 6.15 31.20 1.35
C ASP A 36 7.60 31.33 0.83
N ALA A 37 8.53 31.64 1.72
CA ALA A 37 9.93 31.53 1.41
C ALA A 37 10.24 30.06 1.12
N PRO A 38 10.90 29.72 0.00
CA PRO A 38 11.35 28.36 -0.23
C PRO A 38 12.20 27.94 0.96
N LYS A 39 12.00 26.69 1.43
CA LYS A 39 12.83 26.06 2.45
C LYS A 39 14.30 26.40 2.17
N GLN A 40 14.86 27.28 2.99
CA GLN A 40 16.30 27.48 3.02
C GLN A 40 16.91 26.15 3.44
N GLU A 41 17.57 25.52 2.46
CA GLU A 41 18.53 24.47 2.68
C GLU A 41 19.55 24.99 3.68
N LYS A 42 19.54 24.40 4.87
CA LYS A 42 20.57 24.65 5.87
C LYS A 42 21.89 24.13 5.30
N PRO A 43 22.98 24.91 5.29
CA PRO A 43 24.29 24.41 4.88
C PRO A 43 24.66 23.20 5.73
N ALA A 44 24.89 22.07 5.07
CA ALA A 44 25.38 20.86 5.70
C ALA A 44 26.83 21.10 6.11
N ASP A 45 27.04 21.28 7.42
CA ASP A 45 28.34 21.05 8.04
C ASP A 45 28.81 19.63 7.70
N GLN A 46 30.03 19.57 7.19
CA GLN A 46 30.73 18.34 6.84
C GLN A 46 31.03 17.57 8.12
N THR A 47 30.43 16.41 8.29
CA THR A 47 30.97 15.34 9.14
C THR A 47 30.99 14.04 8.34
N PRO A 48 32.16 13.43 8.11
CA PRO A 48 32.25 12.13 7.44
C PRO A 48 31.93 11.00 8.43
N ASN A 49 31.32 9.92 7.92
CA ASN A 49 30.85 8.72 8.60
C ASN A 49 29.49 8.80 9.32
N ALA A 50 28.42 8.71 8.54
CA ALA A 50 27.20 8.02 8.98
C ALA A 50 27.14 6.66 8.25
N PRO A 51 26.91 5.53 8.96
CA PRO A 51 26.72 4.22 8.34
C PRO A 51 25.52 4.28 7.38
N PRO A 52 25.49 3.43 6.34
CA PRO A 52 24.32 3.34 5.45
C PRO A 52 23.06 3.07 6.28
N PRO A 53 21.89 3.61 5.87
CA PRO A 53 20.63 3.36 6.57
C PRO A 53 20.45 1.85 6.73
N PRO A 54 20.02 1.36 7.91
CA PRO A 54 19.78 -0.06 8.09
C PRO A 54 18.81 -0.51 7.01
N ALA A 55 19.25 -1.49 6.21
CA ALA A 55 18.38 -2.23 5.31
C ALA A 55 17.11 -2.55 6.11
N ALA A 56 15.96 -2.14 5.59
CA ALA A 56 14.67 -2.36 6.22
C ALA A 56 14.64 -3.79 6.74
N ALA A 57 14.69 -3.95 8.07
CA ALA A 57 14.69 -5.26 8.69
C ALA A 57 13.45 -5.97 8.17
N ALA A 58 13.66 -7.08 7.46
CA ALA A 58 12.58 -7.90 6.92
C ALA A 58 11.57 -8.11 8.06
N ALA A 59 10.32 -7.70 7.84
CA ALA A 59 9.26 -7.94 8.80
C ALA A 59 9.27 -9.43 9.18
N PRO A 60 9.05 -9.78 10.45
CA PRO A 60 9.07 -11.17 10.89
C PRO A 60 8.12 -11.98 9.99
N ILE A 61 8.68 -12.94 9.27
CA ILE A 61 7.92 -13.79 8.35
C ILE A 61 7.07 -14.71 9.23
N ASP A 62 5.75 -14.52 9.19
CA ASP A 62 4.82 -15.43 9.85
C ASP A 62 4.88 -16.80 9.16
N PRO A 63 5.30 -17.87 9.87
CA PRO A 63 5.38 -19.21 9.29
C PRO A 63 3.99 -19.77 8.91
N SER A 64 2.89 -19.20 9.45
CA SER A 64 1.51 -19.54 9.08
C SER A 64 1.08 -18.95 7.74
N ASN A 65 1.81 -17.95 7.23
CA ASN A 65 1.45 -17.32 5.96
C ASN A 65 1.78 -18.28 4.79
N PRO A 66 0.80 -18.67 3.95
CA PRO A 66 1.02 -19.57 2.82
C PRO A 66 1.97 -18.99 1.76
N PHE A 67 2.19 -17.67 1.76
CA PHE A 67 3.09 -16.97 0.84
C PHE A 67 4.48 -16.70 1.42
N SER A 68 4.79 -17.19 2.63
CA SER A 68 6.08 -17.00 3.31
C SER A 68 7.29 -17.45 2.47
N ALA A 69 7.14 -18.53 1.70
CA ALA A 69 8.17 -19.05 0.80
C ALA A 69 8.55 -18.09 -0.33
N LEU A 70 7.69 -17.12 -0.69
CA LEU A 70 8.03 -16.08 -1.67
C LEU A 70 9.00 -15.05 -1.09
N ALA A 71 8.90 -14.74 0.21
CA ALA A 71 9.75 -13.73 0.85
C ALA A 71 11.21 -14.17 0.96
N THR A 72 11.46 -15.48 1.10
CA THR A 72 12.81 -16.06 1.24
C THR A 72 13.40 -16.58 -0.07
N SER A 73 12.71 -16.42 -1.20
CA SER A 73 13.14 -17.00 -2.47
C SER A 73 14.26 -16.19 -3.14
N ASP A 74 15.45 -16.78 -3.24
CA ASP A 74 16.57 -16.21 -4.01
C ASP A 74 16.22 -16.03 -5.50
N LYS A 75 15.40 -16.93 -6.05
CA LYS A 75 14.98 -16.86 -7.46
C LYS A 75 14.18 -15.59 -7.73
N LEU A 76 13.30 -15.19 -6.80
CA LEU A 76 12.55 -13.94 -6.92
C LEU A 76 13.47 -12.72 -6.79
N GLN A 77 14.44 -12.76 -5.87
CA GLN A 77 15.42 -11.67 -5.74
C GLN A 77 16.25 -11.50 -7.02
N LEU A 78 16.66 -12.60 -7.66
CA LEU A 78 17.36 -12.56 -8.94
C LEU A 78 16.47 -12.01 -10.06
N LEU A 79 15.18 -12.35 -10.08
CA LEU A 79 14.23 -11.82 -11.06
C LEU A 79 14.09 -10.30 -10.95
N PHE A 80 13.99 -9.75 -9.74
CA PHE A 80 13.94 -8.31 -9.52
C PHE A 80 15.24 -7.59 -9.90
N LYS A 81 16.39 -8.27 -9.84
CA LYS A 81 17.66 -7.74 -10.36
C LYS A 81 17.72 -7.77 -11.88
N LYS A 82 17.16 -8.80 -12.51
CA LYS A 82 17.06 -8.95 -13.97
C LYS A 82 16.13 -7.89 -14.56
N TYR A 83 14.98 -7.64 -13.90
CA TYR A 83 13.95 -6.71 -14.36
C TYR A 83 13.75 -5.57 -13.36
N PRO A 84 14.52 -4.46 -13.44
CA PRO A 84 14.45 -3.37 -12.46
C PRO A 84 13.14 -2.59 -12.49
N ASN A 85 12.39 -2.64 -13.60
CA ASN A 85 11.08 -1.98 -13.73
C ASN A 85 9.92 -2.83 -13.18
N LEU A 86 10.13 -4.14 -12.95
CA LEU A 86 9.12 -5.07 -12.46
C LEU A 86 8.41 -4.60 -11.17
N PRO A 87 9.11 -4.04 -10.15
CA PRO A 87 8.45 -3.53 -8.96
C PRO A 87 7.40 -2.45 -9.26
N ASN A 88 7.69 -1.53 -10.17
CA ASN A 88 6.76 -0.45 -10.54
C ASN A 88 5.53 -1.02 -11.23
N GLN A 89 5.71 -1.97 -12.15
CA GLN A 89 4.59 -2.63 -12.83
C GLN A 89 3.68 -3.38 -11.86
N LEU A 90 4.25 -4.08 -10.87
CA LEU A 90 3.48 -4.75 -9.82
C LEU A 90 2.73 -3.75 -8.93
N LEU A 91 3.35 -2.61 -8.63
CA LEU A 91 2.74 -1.53 -7.87
C LEU A 91 1.57 -0.89 -8.63
N GLU A 92 1.69 -0.71 -9.95
CA GLU A 92 0.58 -0.26 -10.79
C GLU A 92 -0.60 -1.24 -10.78
N ILE A 93 -0.31 -2.54 -10.89
CA ILE A 93 -1.34 -3.60 -10.81
C ILE A 93 -2.01 -3.61 -9.43
N HIS A 94 -1.23 -3.44 -8.36
CA HIS A 94 -1.75 -3.32 -7.01
C HIS A 94 -2.62 -2.06 -6.85
N ASN A 95 -2.18 -0.91 -7.36
CA ASN A 95 -2.97 0.31 -7.28
C ASN A 95 -4.29 0.20 -8.04
N ALA A 96 -4.35 -0.60 -9.10
CA ALA A 96 -5.61 -0.88 -9.80
C ALA A 96 -6.62 -1.66 -8.95
N THR A 97 -6.20 -2.38 -7.89
CA THR A 97 -7.13 -3.05 -6.97
C THR A 97 -7.66 -2.10 -5.90
N GLN A 98 -6.97 -0.99 -5.63
CA GLN A 98 -7.34 -0.03 -4.59
C GLN A 98 -8.52 0.87 -5.00
N PRO A 99 -9.24 1.47 -4.03
CA PRO A 99 -10.26 2.46 -4.32
C PRO A 99 -9.65 3.68 -5.01
N PRO A 100 -10.36 4.29 -5.99
CA PRO A 100 -9.92 5.55 -6.59
C PRO A 100 -9.68 6.61 -5.50
N PRO A 101 -8.55 7.34 -5.54
CA PRO A 101 -8.20 8.35 -4.52
C PRO A 101 -9.17 9.54 -4.48
N GLU A 102 -9.99 9.72 -5.51
CA GLU A 102 -10.89 10.85 -5.75
C GLU A 102 -12.33 10.65 -5.23
N SER A 103 -12.53 9.95 -4.10
CA SER A 103 -13.89 9.88 -3.54
C SER A 103 -14.01 9.61 -2.03
N PRO A 104 -13.57 10.54 -1.17
CA PRO A 104 -14.12 10.67 0.18
C PRO A 104 -15.62 11.04 0.16
N ASP A 105 -16.16 11.43 -1.00
CA ASP A 105 -17.50 11.96 -1.20
C ASP A 105 -18.58 10.93 -1.58
N ALA A 106 -18.24 9.71 -2.00
CA ALA A 106 -19.27 8.76 -2.41
C ALA A 106 -20.04 8.15 -1.22
N ALA A 107 -19.46 8.13 -0.03
CA ALA A 107 -20.19 7.85 1.21
C ALA A 107 -21.08 9.04 1.64
N SER A 108 -20.69 10.27 1.30
CA SER A 108 -21.32 11.52 1.76
C SER A 108 -22.35 12.09 0.78
N LYS A 109 -22.35 11.64 -0.49
CA LYS A 109 -23.32 11.99 -1.54
C LYS A 109 -24.34 10.88 -1.82
N ALA A 110 -24.50 9.92 -0.89
CA ALA A 110 -25.67 9.06 -0.90
C ALA A 110 -26.91 9.95 -0.73
N ILE A 111 -27.65 10.16 -1.82
CA ILE A 111 -28.89 10.93 -1.81
C ILE A 111 -29.80 10.29 -0.75
N PRO A 112 -30.29 11.05 0.26
CA PRO A 112 -31.15 10.49 1.28
C PRO A 112 -32.36 9.83 0.61
N ALA A 113 -32.75 8.64 1.08
CA ALA A 113 -33.83 7.84 0.50
C ALA A 113 -35.14 8.62 0.28
N SER A 114 -35.34 9.69 1.05
CA SER A 114 -36.45 10.65 0.95
C SER A 114 -36.53 11.40 -0.39
N LEU A 115 -35.42 11.58 -1.11
CA LEU A 115 -35.37 12.28 -2.40
C LEU A 115 -35.41 11.31 -3.62
N MET A 116 -35.40 10.00 -3.36
CA MET A 116 -35.43 8.93 -4.37
C MET A 116 -36.86 8.49 -4.76
N LYS A 117 -37.89 8.94 -4.05
CA LYS A 117 -39.29 8.53 -4.23
C LYS A 117 -40.00 9.26 -5.40
N GLY A 118 -39.34 9.35 -6.54
CA GLY A 118 -39.89 10.01 -7.74
C GLY A 118 -39.05 9.92 -9.01
N LEU A 119 -37.88 9.28 -9.00
CA LEU A 119 -37.04 9.12 -10.19
C LEU A 119 -37.41 7.86 -10.99
N PRO A 120 -37.29 7.87 -12.33
CA PRO A 120 -37.60 6.72 -13.17
C PRO A 120 -36.73 5.52 -12.77
N ALA A 121 -37.35 4.33 -12.68
CA ALA A 121 -36.72 3.08 -12.23
C ALA A 121 -35.44 2.71 -13.01
N ASN A 122 -35.27 3.22 -14.23
CA ASN A 122 -34.06 3.03 -15.04
C ASN A 122 -32.80 3.73 -14.50
N SER A 123 -32.92 4.68 -13.55
CA SER A 123 -31.77 5.33 -12.92
C SER A 123 -31.19 4.51 -11.74
N TYR A 124 -32.02 3.66 -11.11
CA TYR A 124 -31.61 2.85 -9.95
C TYR A 124 -30.60 1.75 -10.32
N HIS A 125 -30.73 1.16 -11.52
CA HIS A 125 -29.80 0.15 -12.02
C HIS A 125 -28.44 0.71 -12.48
N ASN A 126 -28.31 2.03 -12.64
CA ASN A 126 -27.06 2.69 -13.03
C ASN A 126 -26.31 3.33 -11.85
N GLY A 127 -27.01 3.72 -10.78
CA GLY A 127 -26.40 4.34 -9.60
C GLY A 127 -25.53 3.40 -8.76
N VAL A 128 -25.83 2.09 -8.74
CA VAL A 128 -25.05 1.09 -7.99
C VAL A 128 -23.79 0.64 -8.76
N LYS A 129 -23.70 0.93 -10.06
CA LYS A 129 -22.55 0.54 -10.91
C LYS A 129 -21.29 1.40 -10.70
N GLY A 130 -21.35 2.44 -9.86
CA GLY A 130 -20.28 3.43 -9.71
C GLY A 130 -19.51 3.40 -8.38
N GLN A 131 -19.97 2.64 -7.38
CA GLN A 131 -19.29 2.60 -6.08
C GLN A 131 -18.20 1.52 -6.10
N TRP A 132 -16.95 1.89 -5.79
CA TRP A 132 -15.88 0.92 -5.63
C TRP A 132 -16.24 -0.11 -4.55
N ASN A 133 -16.02 -1.38 -4.85
CA ASN A 133 -16.07 -2.47 -3.90
C ASN A 133 -14.91 -3.44 -4.17
N HIS A 134 -14.67 -4.37 -3.26
CA HIS A 134 -13.57 -5.33 -3.36
C HIS A 134 -13.60 -6.15 -4.67
N ASP A 135 -14.78 -6.57 -5.13
CA ASP A 135 -14.93 -7.34 -6.37
C ASP A 135 -14.58 -6.51 -7.62
N ILE A 136 -14.92 -5.22 -7.62
CA ILE A 136 -14.52 -4.27 -8.65
C ILE A 136 -13.00 -4.09 -8.61
N GLY A 137 -12.41 -3.96 -7.43
CA GLY A 137 -10.95 -3.95 -7.24
C GLY A 137 -10.27 -5.19 -7.83
N ILE A 138 -10.77 -6.39 -7.54
CA ILE A 138 -10.25 -7.64 -8.12
C ILE A 138 -10.38 -7.65 -9.64
N LYS A 139 -11.54 -7.23 -10.18
CA LYS A 139 -11.76 -7.17 -11.64
C LYS A 139 -10.77 -6.21 -12.31
N ASN A 140 -10.54 -5.05 -11.70
CA ASN A 140 -9.60 -4.05 -12.18
C ASN A 140 -8.16 -4.55 -12.13
N GLY A 141 -7.73 -5.15 -11.01
CA GLY A 141 -6.41 -5.78 -10.89
C GLY A 141 -6.19 -6.89 -11.91
N LYS A 142 -7.19 -7.78 -12.12
CA LYS A 142 -7.13 -8.81 -13.17
C LYS A 142 -7.00 -8.21 -14.57
N ALA A 143 -7.70 -7.11 -14.85
CA ALA A 143 -7.59 -6.42 -16.13
C ALA A 143 -6.20 -5.77 -16.30
N ALA A 144 -5.68 -5.12 -15.26
CA ALA A 144 -4.34 -4.53 -15.24
C ALA A 144 -3.26 -5.60 -15.45
N LEU A 145 -3.32 -6.73 -14.73
CA LEU A 145 -2.41 -7.86 -14.90
C LEU A 145 -2.46 -8.43 -16.33
N ARG A 146 -3.67 -8.60 -16.89
CA ARG A 146 -3.82 -9.07 -18.29
C ARG A 146 -3.20 -8.11 -19.29
N ARG A 147 -3.29 -6.80 -19.05
CA ARG A 147 -2.67 -5.78 -19.89
C ARG A 147 -1.15 -5.83 -19.78
N ALA A 148 -0.62 -5.84 -18.56
CA ALA A 148 0.82 -5.91 -18.29
C ALA A 148 1.45 -7.16 -18.94
N ARG A 149 0.80 -8.32 -18.83
CA ARG A 149 1.25 -9.57 -19.46
C ARG A 149 1.28 -9.53 -20.99
N LYS A 150 0.42 -8.71 -21.61
CA LYS A 150 0.33 -8.52 -23.07
C LYS A 150 1.24 -7.41 -23.58
N ALA A 151 1.90 -6.66 -22.69
CA ALA A 151 2.89 -5.68 -23.13
C ALA A 151 3.99 -6.37 -23.95
N SER A 152 4.41 -5.70 -25.01
CA SER A 152 5.53 -6.13 -25.85
C SER A 152 6.86 -5.78 -25.18
N GLY A 153 7.89 -6.58 -25.44
CA GLY A 153 9.23 -6.35 -24.93
C GLY A 153 9.43 -6.85 -23.50
N GLU A 154 10.47 -6.33 -22.86
CA GLU A 154 10.98 -6.75 -21.56
C GLU A 154 9.92 -6.60 -20.45
N ASP A 155 9.14 -5.53 -20.51
CA ASP A 155 8.07 -5.21 -19.56
C ASP A 155 7.01 -6.32 -19.47
N GLY A 156 6.61 -6.91 -20.60
CA GLY A 156 5.65 -8.02 -20.59
C GLY A 156 6.29 -9.36 -20.22
N GLU A 157 7.57 -9.53 -20.55
CA GLU A 157 8.35 -10.72 -20.24
C GLU A 157 8.60 -10.85 -18.74
N ALA A 158 8.97 -9.75 -18.09
CA ALA A 158 9.14 -9.67 -16.65
C ALA A 158 7.88 -10.15 -15.90
N ILE A 159 6.71 -9.71 -16.32
CA ILE A 159 5.43 -10.10 -15.72
C ILE A 159 5.11 -11.59 -15.96
N ARG A 160 5.39 -12.11 -17.15
CA ARG A 160 5.19 -13.55 -17.45
C ARG A 160 6.09 -14.41 -16.59
N GLU A 161 7.39 -14.15 -16.60
CA GLU A 161 8.37 -14.88 -15.78
C GLU A 161 8.04 -14.79 -14.29
N TYR A 162 7.66 -13.61 -13.78
CA TYR A 162 7.25 -13.43 -12.39
C TYR A 162 6.05 -14.31 -12.03
N THR A 163 5.01 -14.31 -12.85
CA THR A 163 3.81 -15.12 -12.59
C THR A 163 4.11 -16.62 -12.63
N GLU A 164 4.92 -17.07 -13.58
CA GLU A 164 5.33 -18.47 -13.68
C GLU A 164 6.20 -18.90 -12.50
N LEU A 165 7.14 -18.05 -12.08
CA LEU A 165 8.01 -18.32 -10.94
C LEU A 165 7.23 -18.41 -9.63
N ILE A 166 6.25 -17.53 -9.39
CA ILE A 166 5.38 -17.64 -8.21
C ILE A 166 4.65 -18.97 -8.20
N LEU A 167 4.00 -19.32 -9.32
CA LEU A 167 3.24 -20.57 -9.41
C LEU A 167 4.15 -21.78 -9.17
N HIS A 168 5.37 -21.76 -9.71
CA HIS A 168 6.35 -22.80 -9.49
C HIS A 168 6.77 -22.92 -8.01
N ILE A 169 7.09 -21.81 -7.34
CA ILE A 169 7.49 -21.83 -5.92
C ILE A 169 6.33 -22.31 -5.04
N MET A 170 5.10 -21.85 -5.31
CA MET A 170 3.92 -22.23 -4.53
C MET A 170 3.58 -23.71 -4.70
N ASN A 171 3.62 -24.24 -5.92
CA ASN A 171 3.40 -25.66 -6.16
C ASN A 171 4.46 -26.52 -5.46
N GLN A 172 5.75 -26.14 -5.57
CA GLN A 172 6.82 -26.86 -4.87
C GLN A 172 6.67 -26.83 -3.35
N THR A 173 6.18 -25.73 -2.80
CA THR A 173 5.96 -25.59 -1.36
C THR A 173 4.80 -26.48 -0.91
N ASN A 174 3.71 -26.52 -1.69
CA ASN A 174 2.58 -27.41 -1.43
C ASN A 174 2.99 -28.88 -1.48
N ASP A 175 3.68 -29.31 -2.56
CA ASP A 175 4.15 -30.70 -2.70
C ASP A 175 5.05 -31.12 -1.53
N ARG A 176 5.92 -30.22 -1.05
CA ARG A 176 6.77 -30.44 0.13
C ARG A 176 5.95 -30.57 1.40
N ASN A 177 4.98 -29.69 1.62
CA ASN A 177 4.12 -29.73 2.79
C ASN A 177 3.29 -31.02 2.82
N ASP A 178 2.77 -31.45 1.67
CA ASP A 178 2.02 -32.69 1.52
C ASP A 178 2.88 -33.92 1.82
N ALA A 179 4.12 -33.94 1.31
CA ALA A 179 5.08 -35.02 1.60
C ALA A 179 5.44 -35.09 3.10
N VAL A 180 5.66 -33.94 3.75
CA VAL A 180 5.93 -33.88 5.20
C VAL A 180 4.74 -34.39 6.00
N ALA A 181 3.52 -33.96 5.66
CA ALA A 181 2.30 -34.42 6.31
C ALA A 181 2.10 -35.94 6.16
N TYR A 182 2.42 -36.50 4.99
CA TYR A 182 2.37 -37.93 4.74
C TYR A 182 3.36 -38.71 5.63
N VAL A 183 4.63 -38.29 5.69
CA VAL A 183 5.65 -38.94 6.53
C VAL A 183 5.28 -38.88 8.00
N GLN A 184 4.81 -37.72 8.48
CA GLN A 184 4.41 -37.55 9.87
C GLN A 184 3.24 -38.46 10.26
N ARG A 185 2.29 -38.67 9.34
CA ARG A 185 1.19 -39.62 9.53
C ARG A 185 1.69 -41.07 9.62
N GLN A 186 2.60 -41.48 8.75
CA GLN A 186 3.18 -42.83 8.80
C GLN A 186 3.93 -43.09 10.10
N ILE A 187 4.69 -42.11 10.59
CA ILE A 187 5.38 -42.22 11.89
C ILE A 187 4.36 -42.37 13.02
N ALA A 188 3.32 -41.53 13.04
CA ALA A 188 2.27 -41.62 14.06
C ALA A 188 1.55 -42.99 14.05
N GLU A 189 1.25 -43.52 12.86
CA GLU A 189 0.64 -44.85 12.72
C GLU A 189 1.57 -45.96 13.25
N GLN A 190 2.87 -45.90 12.93
CA GLN A 190 3.86 -46.86 13.45
C GLN A 190 4.02 -46.76 14.98
N ASP A 191 4.09 -45.55 15.51
CA ASP A 191 4.19 -45.32 16.96
C ASP A 191 2.96 -45.87 17.68
N THR A 192 1.75 -45.65 17.14
CA THR A 192 0.52 -46.22 17.73
C THR A 192 0.53 -47.75 17.69
N ALA A 193 0.97 -48.36 16.59
CA ALA A 193 1.05 -49.82 16.48
C ALA A 193 2.09 -50.44 17.44
N LEU A 194 3.17 -49.73 17.74
CA LEU A 194 4.15 -50.16 18.75
C LEU A 194 3.58 -50.12 20.15
N ILE A 195 2.82 -49.07 20.49
CA ILE A 195 2.17 -48.92 21.81
C ILE A 195 1.15 -50.03 22.04
N GLU A 196 0.34 -50.40 21.04
CA GLU A 196 -0.65 -51.48 21.16
C GLU A 196 -0.03 -52.86 21.40
N ARG A 197 1.27 -53.03 21.17
CA ARG A 197 1.98 -54.32 21.32
C ARG A 197 2.67 -54.48 22.69
N LEU A 198 2.69 -53.44 23.52
CA LEU A 198 3.25 -53.46 24.88
C LEU A 198 2.16 -53.74 25.92
#